data_AF-A0A8B8IGH2-F1
#
_entry.id   AF-A0A8B8IGH2-F1
#
_cell.length_a   1.000
_cell.length_b   1.000
_cell.length_c   1.000
_cell.angle_alpha   90.00
_cell.angle_beta   90.00
_cell.angle_gamma   90.00
#
_symmetry.space_group_name_H-M   'P 1'
#
loop_
_entity.id
_entity.type
_entity.pdbx_description
1 polymer ?
#
loop_
_entity_poly.entity_id
_entity_poly.type
_entity_poly.pdbx_seq_one_letter_code
_entity_poly.pdbx_strand_id
1 'polypeptide(L)'
;MRWTQPINENIKRAYYGATEGGTNLTAYRVRMLSLFQALEPVINVSAQRLSDQVRVILRNNRLSDTVLDRIRSEMCNSGFTSAPSQLVVEGPLPAIPQGPDHDNEDEGDMAITTSKYSDQLRTALGDAIREYRNTPAELRPRLPRLPMTKRNRDLVCTLDSLLADYFESSKNLEDMHSILFCAAVAACRVAGVTFEDTERATRPKAAAPAWQSRIEKRINKTRVLIGKLYCFKEGNTRPRVMRFVGRAFLGTGVSPQEYPSHVVERIDFLKQKVYAWASRIRR
;
A
#
# COMPACT_ATOMS: atom_id res chain seq x y z
N MET A 1 3.74 -26.83 -7.35
CA MET A 1 3.39 -26.45 -8.74
C MET A 1 4.41 -25.44 -9.25
N ARG A 2 4.90 -25.59 -10.49
CA ARG A 2 5.81 -24.65 -11.15
C ARG A 2 5.02 -23.77 -12.13
N TRP A 3 5.26 -22.46 -12.09
CA TRP A 3 4.66 -21.50 -13.01
C TRP A 3 5.47 -21.43 -14.29
N THR A 4 5.05 -22.18 -15.31
CA THR A 4 5.68 -22.18 -16.63
C THR A 4 5.31 -20.91 -17.39
N GLN A 5 6.06 -20.60 -18.44
CA GLN A 5 5.80 -19.46 -19.32
C GLN A 5 4.37 -19.43 -19.89
N PRO A 6 3.81 -20.52 -20.47
CA PRO A 6 2.43 -20.50 -20.97
C PRO A 6 1.39 -20.23 -19.88
N ILE A 7 1.60 -20.79 -18.67
CA ILE A 7 0.71 -20.52 -17.54
C ILE A 7 0.80 -19.03 -17.13
N ASN A 8 1.99 -18.42 -17.14
CA ASN A 8 2.14 -16.99 -16.85
C ASN A 8 1.44 -16.11 -17.89
N GLU A 9 1.43 -16.51 -19.17
CA GLU A 9 0.66 -15.81 -20.21
C GLU A 9 -0.84 -15.93 -19.97
N ASN A 10 -1.35 -17.13 -19.62
CA ASN A 10 -2.75 -17.34 -19.28
C ASN A 10 -3.18 -16.56 -18.02
N ILE A 11 -2.31 -16.44 -17.02
CA ILE A 11 -2.51 -15.57 -15.86
C ILE A 11 -2.64 -14.10 -16.30
N LYS A 12 -1.82 -13.65 -17.26
CA LYS A 12 -1.90 -12.27 -17.77
C LYS A 12 -3.11 -12.03 -18.66
N ARG A 13 -3.56 -13.01 -19.45
CA ARG A 13 -4.84 -12.96 -20.19
C ARG A 13 -6.01 -12.82 -19.23
N ALA A 14 -6.10 -13.69 -18.23
CA ALA A 14 -7.15 -13.62 -17.20
C ALA A 14 -7.10 -12.30 -16.41
N TYR A 15 -5.91 -11.78 -16.11
CA TYR A 15 -5.73 -10.49 -15.44
C TYR A 15 -6.25 -9.32 -16.30
N TYR A 16 -5.81 -9.22 -17.55
CA TYR A 16 -6.22 -8.12 -18.43
C TYR A 16 -7.69 -8.22 -18.83
N GLY A 17 -8.24 -9.42 -19.01
CA GLY A 17 -9.67 -9.64 -19.20
C GLY A 17 -10.50 -9.24 -17.98
N ALA A 18 -10.04 -9.53 -16.76
CA ALA A 18 -10.76 -9.18 -15.53
C ALA A 18 -10.69 -7.69 -15.15
N THR A 19 -9.69 -6.98 -15.68
CA THR A 19 -9.38 -5.59 -15.33
C THR A 19 -9.56 -4.62 -16.50
N GLU A 20 -10.15 -5.06 -17.61
CA GLU A 20 -10.33 -4.22 -18.82
C GLU A 20 -9.01 -3.56 -19.26
N GLY A 21 -7.93 -4.35 -19.31
CA GLY A 21 -6.60 -3.83 -19.65
C GLY A 21 -5.84 -3.16 -18.49
N GLY A 22 -6.37 -3.22 -17.26
CA GLY A 22 -5.73 -2.73 -16.04
C GLY A 22 -6.39 -1.50 -15.40
N THR A 23 -7.53 -1.07 -15.92
CA THR A 23 -8.30 0.10 -15.47
C THR A 23 -9.29 -0.25 -14.36
N ASN A 24 -9.98 -1.39 -14.46
CA ASN A 24 -10.99 -1.84 -13.50
C ASN A 24 -10.40 -2.80 -12.45
N LEU A 25 -9.88 -2.24 -11.36
CA LEU A 25 -9.27 -3.00 -10.26
C LEU A 25 -10.26 -3.37 -9.13
N THR A 26 -11.55 -3.08 -9.28
CA THR A 26 -12.56 -3.36 -8.26
C THR A 26 -12.98 -4.82 -8.30
N ALA A 27 -12.77 -5.55 -7.20
CA ALA A 27 -13.11 -6.98 -7.05
C ALA A 27 -12.60 -7.91 -8.18
N TYR A 28 -11.60 -7.47 -8.95
CA TYR A 28 -11.15 -8.16 -10.17
C TYR A 28 -10.63 -9.59 -9.91
N ARG A 29 -10.23 -9.90 -8.67
CA ARG A 29 -9.67 -11.21 -8.29
C ARG A 29 -10.65 -12.36 -8.50
N VAL A 30 -11.95 -12.13 -8.28
CA VAL A 30 -12.99 -13.15 -8.49
C VAL A 30 -13.18 -13.40 -9.98
N ARG A 31 -13.33 -12.32 -10.77
CA ARG A 31 -13.44 -12.40 -12.24
C ARG A 31 -12.19 -13.04 -12.87
N MET A 32 -11.01 -12.67 -12.38
CA MET A 32 -9.73 -13.23 -12.81
C MET A 32 -9.63 -14.72 -12.52
N LEU A 33 -10.13 -15.19 -11.36
CA LEU A 33 -10.16 -16.61 -11.04
C LEU A 33 -11.06 -17.38 -12.01
N SER A 34 -12.28 -16.89 -12.27
CA SER A 34 -13.20 -17.50 -13.23
C SER A 34 -12.60 -17.58 -14.64
N LEU A 35 -12.01 -16.49 -15.12
CA LEU A 35 -11.34 -16.46 -16.42
C LEU A 35 -10.12 -17.38 -16.48
N PHE A 36 -9.36 -17.47 -15.38
CA PHE A 36 -8.20 -18.35 -15.33
C PHE A 36 -8.61 -19.84 -15.31
N GLN A 37 -9.68 -20.19 -14.59
CA GLN A 37 -10.21 -21.56 -14.59
C GLN A 37 -10.75 -21.99 -15.96
N ALA A 38 -11.27 -21.05 -16.75
CA ALA A 38 -11.64 -21.32 -18.14
C ALA A 38 -10.43 -21.59 -19.04
N LEU A 39 -9.29 -20.93 -18.80
CA LEU A 39 -8.06 -21.12 -19.58
C LEU A 39 -7.24 -22.34 -19.12
N GLU A 40 -7.28 -22.66 -17.83
CA GLU A 40 -6.46 -23.70 -17.20
C GLU A 40 -7.31 -24.53 -16.21
N PRO A 41 -8.27 -25.34 -16.69
CA PRO A 41 -9.25 -26.04 -15.84
C PRO A 41 -8.61 -27.10 -14.92
N VAL A 42 -7.41 -27.58 -15.26
CA VAL A 42 -6.67 -28.58 -14.48
C VAL A 42 -6.00 -27.95 -13.25
N ILE A 43 -5.81 -26.63 -13.24
CA ILE A 43 -5.02 -25.94 -12.21
C ILE A 43 -5.98 -25.32 -11.18
N ASN A 44 -6.06 -25.95 -10.01
CA ASN A 44 -6.81 -25.40 -8.88
C ASN A 44 -5.93 -24.48 -8.03
N VAL A 45 -6.18 -23.17 -8.10
CA VAL A 45 -5.46 -22.14 -7.34
C VAL A 45 -6.42 -21.06 -6.85
N SER A 46 -6.11 -20.45 -5.69
CA SER A 46 -6.94 -19.37 -5.15
C SER A 46 -6.73 -18.06 -5.92
N ALA A 47 -7.76 -17.21 -5.92
CA ALA A 47 -7.71 -15.86 -6.49
C ALA A 47 -6.55 -15.02 -5.92
N GLN A 48 -6.24 -15.21 -4.63
CA GLN A 48 -5.10 -14.58 -3.97
C GLN A 48 -3.77 -15.02 -4.59
N ARG A 49 -3.59 -16.33 -4.82
CA ARG A 49 -2.36 -16.90 -5.37
C ARG A 49 -2.11 -16.45 -6.81
N LEU A 50 -3.18 -16.29 -7.59
CA LEU A 50 -3.11 -15.71 -8.94
C LEU A 50 -2.69 -14.23 -8.90
N SER A 51 -3.28 -13.44 -8.00
CA SER A 51 -2.89 -12.03 -7.83
C SER A 51 -1.43 -11.87 -7.40
N ASP A 52 -0.94 -12.73 -6.51
CA ASP A 52 0.47 -12.70 -6.08
C ASP A 52 1.41 -13.07 -7.24
N GLN A 53 1.02 -14.03 -8.08
CA GLN A 53 1.80 -14.42 -9.25
C GLN A 53 1.85 -13.32 -10.33
N VAL A 54 0.77 -12.55 -10.53
CA VAL A 54 0.81 -11.36 -11.40
C VAL A 54 1.87 -10.36 -10.95
N ARG A 55 2.00 -10.10 -9.63
CA ARG A 55 3.04 -9.21 -9.11
C ARG A 55 4.43 -9.78 -9.35
N VAL A 56 4.62 -11.09 -9.20
CA VAL A 56 5.90 -11.75 -9.47
C VAL A 56 6.28 -11.67 -10.95
N ILE A 57 5.32 -11.83 -11.86
CA ILE A 57 5.54 -11.72 -13.31
C ILE A 57 6.04 -10.31 -13.66
N LEU A 58 5.36 -9.27 -13.16
CA LEU A 58 5.71 -7.88 -13.42
C LEU A 58 7.01 -7.45 -12.74
N ARG A 59 7.25 -7.88 -11.50
CA ARG A 59 8.44 -7.47 -10.73
C ARG A 59 9.74 -8.09 -11.27
N ASN A 60 9.66 -9.31 -11.80
CA ASN A 60 10.83 -10.07 -12.23
C ASN A 60 10.91 -10.19 -13.76
N ASN A 61 10.12 -9.41 -14.51
CA ASN A 61 10.07 -9.40 -15.97
C ASN A 61 10.00 -10.81 -16.58
N ARG A 62 9.13 -11.67 -16.03
CA ARG A 62 8.99 -13.07 -16.47
C ARG A 62 8.35 -13.22 -17.85
N LEU A 63 7.77 -12.14 -18.37
CA LEU A 63 7.27 -11.99 -19.73
C LEU A 63 7.83 -10.66 -20.25
N SER A 64 8.22 -10.61 -21.53
CA SER A 64 8.70 -9.38 -22.14
C SER A 64 7.56 -8.36 -22.30
N ASP A 65 7.91 -7.08 -22.32
CA ASP A 65 6.93 -6.00 -22.50
C ASP A 65 6.16 -6.13 -23.82
N THR A 66 6.83 -6.58 -24.88
CA THR A 66 6.20 -6.89 -26.18
C THR A 66 5.11 -7.96 -26.09
N VAL A 67 5.31 -8.99 -25.26
CA VAL A 67 4.33 -10.06 -25.03
C VAL A 67 3.18 -9.55 -24.16
N LEU A 68 3.47 -8.71 -23.17
CA LEU A 68 2.47 -8.11 -22.30
C LEU A 68 1.54 -7.14 -23.04
N ASP A 69 2.10 -6.34 -23.95
CA ASP A 69 1.33 -5.40 -24.77
C ASP A 69 0.49 -6.13 -25.82
N ARG A 70 1.04 -7.19 -26.44
CA ARG A 70 0.26 -8.07 -27.33
C ARG A 70 -0.95 -8.66 -26.60
N ILE A 71 -0.75 -9.22 -25.41
CA ILE A 71 -1.84 -9.80 -24.60
C ILE A 71 -2.85 -8.74 -24.17
N ARG A 72 -2.39 -7.51 -23.88
CA ARG A 72 -3.29 -6.40 -23.54
C ARG A 72 -4.15 -6.01 -24.73
N SER A 73 -3.56 -5.86 -25.91
CA SER A 73 -4.29 -5.55 -27.14
C SER A 73 -5.25 -6.66 -27.55
N GLU A 74 -4.87 -7.93 -27.40
CA GLU A 74 -5.76 -9.08 -27.64
C GLU A 74 -7.04 -8.97 -26.79
N MET A 75 -6.90 -8.71 -25.49
CA MET A 75 -8.04 -8.67 -24.55
C MET A 75 -8.83 -7.35 -24.61
N CYS A 76 -8.22 -6.24 -25.04
CA CYS A 76 -8.93 -4.97 -25.23
C CYS A 76 -9.69 -4.91 -26.56
N ASN A 77 -9.21 -5.61 -27.61
CA ASN A 77 -9.86 -5.62 -28.93
C ASN A 77 -10.83 -6.78 -29.11
N SER A 78 -10.59 -7.94 -28.47
CA SER A 78 -11.62 -8.97 -28.38
C SER A 78 -12.53 -8.61 -27.21
N GLY A 79 -13.69 -8.04 -27.49
CA GLY A 79 -14.78 -8.03 -26.52
C GLY A 79 -15.12 -9.47 -26.17
N PHE A 80 -14.50 -10.00 -25.11
CA PHE A 80 -14.69 -11.37 -24.69
C PHE A 80 -16.14 -11.46 -24.21
N THR A 81 -16.96 -12.05 -25.07
CA THR A 81 -18.41 -12.16 -24.94
C THR A 81 -18.79 -12.79 -23.61
N SER A 82 -19.77 -12.15 -22.99
CA SER A 82 -20.50 -12.61 -21.82
C SER A 82 -21.12 -14.01 -22.02
N ALA A 83 -21.18 -14.75 -20.90
CA ALA A 83 -22.10 -15.85 -20.54
C ALA A 83 -21.78 -17.28 -21.06
N PRO A 84 -22.19 -18.36 -20.33
CA PRO A 84 -23.55 -18.59 -19.86
C PRO A 84 -23.72 -18.80 -18.35
N SER A 85 -24.84 -18.27 -17.86
CA SER A 85 -25.54 -18.71 -16.65
C SER A 85 -25.65 -20.24 -16.60
N GLN A 86 -25.36 -20.83 -15.43
CA GLN A 86 -25.85 -22.16 -15.12
C GLN A 86 -26.90 -22.08 -14.01
N LEU A 87 -28.11 -22.48 -14.42
CA LEU A 87 -29.24 -22.91 -13.61
C LEU A 87 -28.78 -23.94 -12.59
N VAL A 88 -29.08 -23.71 -11.31
CA VAL A 88 -29.13 -24.79 -10.30
C VAL A 88 -30.58 -24.95 -9.89
N VAL A 89 -31.07 -26.13 -10.21
CA VAL A 89 -32.40 -26.69 -9.95
C VAL A 89 -32.62 -26.86 -8.45
N GLU A 90 -33.87 -26.61 -8.07
CA GLU A 90 -34.50 -26.65 -6.76
C GLU A 90 -34.46 -28.03 -6.07
N GLY A 91 -34.19 -28.05 -4.76
CA GLY A 91 -34.27 -29.22 -3.86
C GLY A 91 -33.86 -28.89 -2.41
N PRO A 92 -34.45 -29.52 -1.38
CA PRO A 92 -35.00 -28.81 -0.20
C PRO A 92 -34.03 -28.49 0.97
N LEU A 93 -34.39 -27.43 1.70
CA LEU A 93 -33.79 -26.89 2.95
C LEU A 93 -33.50 -27.92 4.05
N PRO A 94 -32.54 -27.60 4.94
CA PRO A 94 -32.93 -27.39 6.34
C PRO A 94 -32.36 -26.09 6.98
N ALA A 95 -33.31 -25.32 7.54
CA ALA A 95 -33.29 -24.49 8.76
C ALA A 95 -32.07 -23.57 9.15
N ILE A 96 -32.27 -22.24 8.98
CA ILE A 96 -32.19 -21.08 9.95
C ILE A 96 -30.95 -21.04 10.90
N PRO A 97 -30.16 -19.92 11.03
CA PRO A 97 -30.64 -18.64 11.61
C PRO A 97 -30.36 -17.32 10.88
N GLN A 98 -31.37 -16.45 11.01
CA GLN A 98 -31.51 -15.09 10.51
C GLN A 98 -30.57 -14.07 11.19
N GLY A 99 -30.15 -13.06 10.42
CA GLY A 99 -29.90 -11.69 10.87
C GLY A 99 -28.52 -11.09 10.52
N PRO A 100 -28.41 -9.79 10.18
CA PRO A 100 -29.38 -8.90 9.52
C PRO A 100 -28.84 -8.31 8.19
N ASP A 101 -29.79 -7.97 7.33
CA ASP A 101 -29.81 -6.95 6.26
C ASP A 101 -28.50 -6.21 5.92
N HIS A 102 -28.12 -6.28 4.64
CA HIS A 102 -27.64 -5.09 3.95
C HIS A 102 -28.10 -5.10 2.49
N ASP A 103 -28.89 -4.09 2.20
CA ASP A 103 -29.67 -3.87 1.00
C ASP A 103 -28.86 -3.86 -0.29
N ASN A 104 -29.49 -4.41 -1.34
CA ASN A 104 -29.14 -4.18 -2.72
C ASN A 104 -29.65 -2.80 -3.14
N GLU A 105 -28.86 -1.75 -2.91
CA GLU A 105 -29.10 -0.42 -3.48
C GLU A 105 -27.75 0.27 -3.75
N ASP A 106 -27.17 0.14 -4.94
CA ASP A 106 -26.07 1.05 -5.35
C ASP A 106 -25.85 1.11 -6.87
N GLU A 107 -26.84 1.61 -7.60
CA GLU A 107 -26.58 2.28 -8.88
C GLU A 107 -27.00 3.77 -8.85
N GLY A 108 -27.85 4.15 -7.88
CA GLY A 108 -28.24 5.54 -7.63
C GLY A 108 -27.32 6.32 -6.69
N ASP A 109 -26.57 5.66 -5.79
CA ASP A 109 -25.84 6.34 -4.70
C ASP A 109 -24.47 6.88 -5.16
N MET A 110 -23.81 6.26 -6.14
CA MET A 110 -22.57 6.75 -6.77
C MET A 110 -22.73 8.11 -7.51
N ALA A 111 -23.89 8.36 -8.12
CA ALA A 111 -24.20 9.64 -8.76
C ALA A 111 -24.45 10.74 -7.71
N ILE A 112 -25.13 10.39 -6.62
CA ILE A 112 -25.41 11.29 -5.50
C ILE A 112 -24.13 11.64 -4.72
N THR A 113 -23.22 10.68 -4.52
CA THR A 113 -21.92 10.96 -3.89
C THR A 113 -21.02 11.82 -4.78
N THR A 114 -20.95 11.55 -6.08
CA THR A 114 -20.17 12.36 -7.03
C THR A 114 -20.69 13.80 -7.11
N SER A 115 -22.01 13.98 -7.11
CA SER A 115 -22.66 15.29 -7.05
C SER A 115 -22.35 16.03 -5.73
N LYS A 116 -22.47 15.33 -4.59
CA LYS A 116 -22.19 15.89 -3.27
C LYS A 116 -20.74 16.36 -3.10
N TYR A 117 -19.76 15.66 -3.69
CA TYR A 117 -18.36 16.10 -3.67
C TYR A 117 -18.15 17.34 -4.53
N SER A 118 -18.82 17.45 -5.68
CA SER A 118 -18.78 18.64 -6.54
C SER A 118 -19.30 19.89 -5.80
N ASP A 119 -20.41 19.77 -5.07
CA ASP A 119 -21.00 20.90 -4.33
C ASP A 119 -20.14 21.32 -3.14
N GLN A 120 -19.58 20.36 -2.39
CA GLN A 120 -18.64 20.62 -1.30
C GLN A 120 -17.41 21.37 -1.81
N LEU A 121 -16.93 21.00 -3.01
CA LEU A 121 -15.75 21.59 -3.61
C LEU A 121 -16.02 23.00 -4.14
N ARG A 122 -17.17 23.24 -4.78
CA ARG A 122 -17.62 24.58 -5.17
C ARG A 122 -17.73 25.50 -3.97
N THR A 123 -18.35 25.02 -2.89
CA THR A 123 -18.50 25.78 -1.64
C THR A 123 -17.14 26.11 -1.03
N ALA A 124 -16.29 25.10 -0.84
CA ALA A 124 -14.95 25.28 -0.26
C ALA A 124 -14.05 26.19 -1.12
N LEU A 125 -14.18 26.14 -2.44
CA LEU A 125 -13.47 27.02 -3.37
C LEU A 125 -13.96 28.46 -3.25
N GLY A 126 -15.27 28.69 -3.22
CA GLY A 126 -15.85 30.03 -3.01
C GLY A 126 -15.40 30.66 -1.69
N ASP A 127 -15.40 29.87 -0.60
CA ASP A 127 -14.89 30.34 0.69
C ASP A 127 -13.40 30.66 0.66
N ALA A 128 -12.58 29.78 0.07
CA ALA A 128 -11.14 30.02 -0.05
C ALA A 128 -10.84 31.27 -0.89
N ILE A 129 -11.58 31.49 -1.98
CA ILE A 129 -11.45 32.68 -2.83
C ILE A 129 -11.77 33.95 -2.04
N ARG A 130 -12.87 33.96 -1.28
CA ARG A 130 -13.25 35.10 -0.44
C ARG A 130 -12.19 35.41 0.64
N GLU A 131 -11.54 34.38 1.16
CA GLU A 131 -10.58 34.48 2.25
C GLU A 131 -9.15 34.83 1.79
N TYR A 132 -8.70 34.30 0.66
CA TYR A 132 -7.28 34.34 0.27
C TYR A 132 -6.97 35.00 -1.08
N ARG A 133 -7.95 35.27 -1.95
CA ARG A 133 -7.67 35.80 -3.31
C ARG A 133 -6.89 37.11 -3.29
N ASN A 134 -7.23 38.02 -2.39
CA ASN A 134 -6.58 39.33 -2.25
C ASN A 134 -5.57 39.39 -1.09
N THR A 135 -5.33 38.26 -0.41
CA THR A 135 -4.43 38.20 0.74
C THR A 135 -2.99 38.06 0.23
N PRO A 136 -2.03 38.88 0.68
CA PRO A 136 -0.64 38.79 0.22
C PRO A 136 0.00 37.45 0.61
N ALA A 137 0.94 36.97 -0.21
CA ALA A 137 1.51 35.62 -0.09
C ALA A 137 2.14 35.31 1.29
N GLU A 138 2.68 36.32 1.96
CA GLU A 138 3.35 36.19 3.27
C GLU A 138 2.39 35.88 4.42
N LEU A 139 1.12 36.28 4.29
CA LEU A 139 0.08 36.08 5.30
C LEU A 139 -0.73 34.79 5.06
N ARG A 140 -0.48 34.09 3.96
CA ARG A 140 -1.20 32.86 3.61
C ARG A 140 -0.69 31.68 4.45
N PRO A 141 -1.58 30.79 4.90
CA PRO A 141 -1.16 29.58 5.61
C PRO A 141 -0.31 28.69 4.69
N ARG A 142 0.62 27.95 5.30
CA ARG A 142 1.40 26.95 4.56
C ARG A 142 0.49 25.79 4.17
N LEU A 143 0.47 25.48 2.88
CA LEU A 143 -0.31 24.36 2.35
C LEU A 143 0.36 23.02 2.71
N PRO A 144 -0.34 22.12 3.41
CA PRO A 144 0.14 20.77 3.63
C PRO A 144 0.14 19.98 2.32
N ARG A 145 0.96 18.92 2.25
CA ARG A 145 0.93 18.01 1.11
C ARG A 145 -0.35 17.19 1.14
N LEU A 146 -1.14 17.29 0.07
CA LEU A 146 -2.30 16.44 -0.13
C LEU A 146 -1.86 14.97 -0.33
N PRO A 147 -2.34 14.00 0.47
CA PRO A 147 -2.02 12.59 0.29
C PRO A 147 -2.48 12.08 -1.09
N MET A 148 -1.63 11.30 -1.76
CA MET A 148 -1.95 10.69 -3.05
C MET A 148 -2.85 9.47 -2.88
N THR A 149 -4.16 9.71 -2.86
CA THR A 149 -5.21 8.67 -2.85
C THR A 149 -6.07 8.80 -4.10
N LYS A 150 -6.80 7.74 -4.49
CA LYS A 150 -7.73 7.78 -5.63
C LYS A 150 -8.75 8.91 -5.46
N ARG A 151 -9.37 8.99 -4.28
CA ARG A 151 -10.31 10.06 -3.90
C ARG A 151 -9.71 11.45 -4.07
N ASN A 152 -8.51 11.70 -3.55
CA ASN A 152 -7.89 13.03 -3.62
C ASN A 152 -7.50 13.41 -5.04
N ARG A 153 -7.12 12.43 -5.87
CA ARG A 153 -6.90 12.64 -7.29
C ARG A 153 -8.19 13.03 -8.00
N ASP A 154 -9.28 12.31 -7.71
CA ASP A 154 -10.59 12.59 -8.30
C ASP A 154 -11.07 14.01 -7.89
N LEU A 155 -10.86 14.43 -6.63
CA LEU A 155 -11.11 15.80 -6.16
C LEU A 155 -10.33 16.86 -6.96
N VAL A 156 -9.05 16.62 -7.22
CA VAL A 156 -8.21 17.54 -8.00
C VAL A 156 -8.69 17.61 -9.45
N CYS A 157 -9.09 16.49 -10.06
CA CYS A 157 -9.66 16.49 -11.41
C CYS A 157 -10.98 17.28 -11.47
N THR A 158 -11.85 17.14 -10.46
CA THR A 158 -13.07 17.95 -10.39
C THR A 158 -12.76 19.44 -10.21
N LEU A 159 -11.77 19.79 -9.39
CA LEU A 159 -11.33 21.18 -9.24
C LEU A 159 -10.81 21.77 -10.55
N ASP A 160 -10.04 21.00 -11.32
CA ASP A 160 -9.48 21.45 -12.60
C ASP A 160 -10.59 21.91 -13.56
N SER A 161 -11.68 21.13 -13.65
CA SER A 161 -12.86 21.51 -14.43
C SER A 161 -13.55 22.76 -13.89
N LEU A 162 -13.62 22.95 -12.56
CA LEU A 162 -14.23 24.13 -11.95
C LEU A 162 -13.39 25.40 -12.14
N LEU A 163 -12.07 25.26 -12.21
CA LEU A 163 -11.14 26.38 -12.29
C LEU A 163 -11.18 27.10 -13.63
N ALA A 164 -11.61 26.43 -14.70
CA ALA A 164 -11.76 27.02 -16.03
C ALA A 164 -12.55 28.35 -15.98
N ASP A 165 -13.72 28.34 -15.34
CA ASP A 165 -14.60 29.51 -15.18
C ASP A 165 -13.91 30.65 -14.40
N TYR A 166 -13.10 30.31 -13.40
CA TYR A 166 -12.40 31.31 -12.59
C TYR A 166 -11.21 31.93 -13.32
N PHE A 167 -10.54 31.17 -14.19
CA PHE A 167 -9.41 31.69 -14.97
C PHE A 167 -9.83 32.65 -16.07
N GLU A 168 -11.02 32.47 -16.67
CA GLU A 168 -11.58 33.45 -17.60
C GLU A 168 -11.78 34.83 -16.95
N SER A 169 -12.09 34.84 -15.65
CA SER A 169 -12.25 36.07 -14.86
C SER A 169 -10.94 36.65 -14.28
N SER A 170 -9.80 36.00 -14.54
CA SER A 170 -8.53 36.39 -13.96
C SER A 170 -7.93 37.62 -14.66
N LYS A 171 -7.42 38.57 -13.87
CA LYS A 171 -6.91 39.85 -14.40
C LYS A 171 -5.44 39.80 -14.80
N ASN A 172 -4.65 39.01 -14.07
CA ASN A 172 -3.20 38.91 -14.23
C ASN A 172 -2.67 37.60 -13.64
N LEU A 173 -1.38 37.35 -13.82
CA LEU A 173 -0.72 36.13 -13.35
C LEU A 173 -0.78 35.96 -11.82
N GLU A 174 -0.69 37.06 -11.07
CA GLU A 174 -0.76 37.04 -9.61
C GLU A 174 -2.15 36.64 -9.10
N ASP A 175 -3.20 37.13 -9.74
CA ASP A 175 -4.59 36.76 -9.49
C ASP A 175 -4.83 35.29 -9.83
N MET A 176 -4.29 34.81 -10.96
CA MET A 176 -4.33 33.39 -11.32
C MET A 176 -3.62 32.50 -10.29
N HIS A 177 -2.43 32.91 -9.82
CA HIS A 177 -1.71 32.21 -8.76
C HIS A 177 -2.51 32.20 -7.45
N SER A 178 -3.23 33.28 -7.15
CA SER A 178 -4.09 33.38 -5.97
C SER A 178 -5.31 32.48 -6.08
N ILE A 179 -5.94 32.37 -7.25
CA ILE A 179 -7.03 31.42 -7.54
C ILE A 179 -6.53 29.98 -7.38
N LEU A 180 -5.36 29.65 -7.92
CA LEU A 180 -4.73 28.33 -7.77
C LEU A 180 -4.45 27.98 -6.30
N PHE A 181 -3.96 28.95 -5.52
CA PHE A 181 -3.77 28.77 -4.09
C PHE A 181 -5.11 28.46 -3.39
N CYS A 182 -6.17 29.20 -3.71
CA CYS A 182 -7.51 28.96 -3.15
C CYS A 182 -8.05 27.57 -3.51
N ALA A 183 -7.79 27.10 -4.73
CA ALA A 183 -8.13 25.73 -5.14
C ALA A 183 -7.39 24.67 -4.32
N ALA A 184 -6.09 24.87 -4.07
CA ALA A 184 -5.32 23.97 -3.23
C ALA A 184 -5.81 23.96 -1.78
N VAL A 185 -6.20 25.13 -1.23
CA VAL A 185 -6.84 25.24 0.09
C VAL A 185 -8.15 24.46 0.12
N ALA A 186 -9.01 24.63 -0.89
CA ALA A 186 -10.28 23.93 -1.01
C ALA A 186 -10.09 22.40 -1.06
N ALA A 187 -9.14 21.92 -1.86
CA ALA A 187 -8.78 20.51 -1.93
C ALA A 187 -8.37 19.96 -0.55
N CYS A 188 -7.53 20.70 0.19
CA CYS A 188 -7.08 20.29 1.52
C CYS A 188 -8.23 20.26 2.53
N ARG A 189 -9.13 21.25 2.50
CA ARG A 189 -10.33 21.31 3.35
C ARG A 189 -11.27 20.14 3.11
N VAL A 190 -11.62 19.87 1.85
CA VAL A 190 -12.53 18.76 1.46
C VAL A 190 -11.89 17.38 1.71
N ALA A 191 -10.57 17.27 1.59
CA ALA A 191 -9.83 16.06 1.93
C ALA A 191 -9.61 15.87 3.44
N GLY A 192 -9.98 16.84 4.28
CA GLY A 192 -9.81 16.79 5.74
C GLY A 192 -8.36 16.87 6.19
N VAL A 193 -7.48 17.50 5.39
CA VAL A 193 -6.07 17.69 5.75
C VAL A 193 -5.92 18.91 6.65
N THR A 194 -5.32 18.73 7.81
CA THR A 194 -5.05 19.82 8.77
C THR A 194 -3.91 20.71 8.30
N PHE A 195 -4.13 22.02 8.33
CA PHE A 195 -3.08 23.00 8.10
C PHE A 195 -2.20 23.05 9.34
N GLU A 196 -0.88 22.91 9.19
CA GLU A 196 0.04 23.06 10.32
C GLU A 196 0.15 24.54 10.69
N ASP A 197 -0.09 24.87 11.96
CA ASP A 197 0.25 26.19 12.48
C ASP A 197 1.75 26.41 12.33
N THR A 198 2.13 27.51 11.67
CA THR A 198 3.53 27.91 11.42
C THR A 198 4.38 27.92 12.71
N GLU A 199 3.74 28.05 13.88
CA GLU A 199 4.41 28.06 15.19
C GLU A 199 4.79 26.66 15.74
N ARG A 200 4.25 25.56 15.19
CA ARG A 200 4.41 24.19 15.75
C ARG A 200 5.30 23.25 14.96
N ALA A 201 6.01 23.74 13.93
CA ALA A 201 7.00 22.93 13.22
C ALA A 201 8.17 22.56 14.16
N THR A 202 7.99 21.47 14.91
CA THR A 202 9.03 20.86 15.73
C THR A 202 10.14 20.45 14.77
N ARG A 203 11.22 21.23 14.74
CA ARG A 203 12.39 20.91 13.92
C ARG A 203 12.75 19.44 14.14
N PRO A 204 12.81 18.60 13.09
CA PRO A 204 13.22 17.22 13.25
C PRO A 204 14.58 17.21 13.94
N LYS A 205 14.71 16.43 15.03
CA LYS A 205 15.98 16.30 15.77
C LYS A 205 17.10 16.04 14.77
N ALA A 206 18.22 16.75 14.92
CA ALA A 206 19.41 16.57 14.08
C ALA A 206 19.72 15.07 13.99
N ALA A 207 19.68 14.54 12.76
CA ALA A 207 19.86 13.11 12.54
C ALA A 207 21.25 12.70 13.02
N ALA A 208 21.32 11.70 13.90
CA ALA A 208 22.59 11.16 14.35
C ALA A 208 23.43 10.73 13.13
N PRO A 209 24.77 10.89 13.15
CA PRO A 209 25.63 10.47 12.07
C PRO A 209 25.38 9.00 11.68
N ALA A 210 25.43 8.69 10.39
CA ALA A 210 25.10 7.35 9.89
C ALA A 210 25.95 6.23 10.54
N TRP A 211 27.20 6.51 10.91
CA TRP A 211 28.06 5.56 11.62
C TRP A 211 27.51 5.24 13.02
N GLN A 212 27.03 6.23 13.75
CA GLN A 212 26.45 6.06 15.09
C GLN A 212 25.20 5.19 15.00
N SER A 213 24.28 5.51 14.08
CA SER A 213 23.07 4.71 13.88
C SER A 213 23.37 3.25 13.49
N ARG A 214 24.45 2.99 12.76
CA ARG A 214 24.87 1.62 12.43
C ARG A 214 25.35 0.87 13.67
N ILE A 215 26.11 1.52 14.54
CA ILE A 215 26.59 0.91 15.80
C ILE A 215 25.41 0.66 16.74
N GLU A 216 24.49 1.62 16.90
CA GLU A 216 23.29 1.46 17.72
C GLU A 216 22.40 0.30 17.24
N LYS A 217 22.17 0.21 15.92
CA LYS A 217 21.45 -0.93 15.32
C LYS A 217 22.15 -2.26 15.62
N ARG A 218 23.48 -2.30 15.61
CA ARG A 218 24.26 -3.50 15.94
C ARG A 218 24.12 -3.87 17.42
N ILE A 219 24.23 -2.90 18.32
CA ILE A 219 24.00 -3.07 19.76
C ILE A 219 22.60 -3.63 20.03
N ASN A 220 21.56 -3.04 19.44
CA ASN A 220 20.18 -3.49 19.66
C ASN A 220 19.95 -4.91 19.15
N LYS A 221 20.47 -5.26 17.96
CA LYS A 221 20.39 -6.63 17.43
C LYS A 221 21.06 -7.64 18.38
N THR A 222 22.22 -7.29 18.93
CA THR A 222 22.94 -8.18 19.86
C THR A 222 22.26 -8.27 21.22
N ARG A 223 21.65 -7.19 21.74
CA ARG A 223 20.83 -7.24 22.96
C ARG A 223 19.63 -8.17 22.82
N VAL A 224 18.94 -8.12 21.67
CA VAL A 224 17.86 -9.06 21.36
C VAL A 224 18.37 -10.51 21.36
N LEU A 225 19.55 -10.75 20.77
CA LEU A 225 20.17 -12.07 20.73
C LEU A 225 20.50 -12.58 22.15
N ILE A 226 21.11 -11.74 22.99
CA ILE A 226 21.39 -12.03 24.40
C ILE A 226 20.10 -12.41 25.15
N GLY A 227 19.02 -11.63 24.98
CA GLY A 227 17.73 -11.96 25.61
C GLY A 227 17.19 -13.32 25.19
N LYS A 228 17.38 -13.73 23.93
CA LYS A 228 16.99 -15.06 23.45
C LYS A 228 17.87 -16.18 23.99
N LEU A 229 19.17 -15.93 24.17
CA LEU A 229 20.07 -16.88 24.83
C LEU A 229 19.73 -17.06 26.31
N TYR A 230 19.30 -16.00 27.00
CA TYR A 230 18.77 -16.12 28.36
C TYR A 230 17.51 -16.99 28.39
N CYS A 231 16.53 -16.75 27.50
CA CYS A 231 15.36 -17.63 27.42
C CYS A 231 15.74 -19.10 27.17
N PHE A 232 16.72 -19.36 26.31
CA PHE A 232 17.22 -20.71 26.04
C PHE A 232 17.93 -21.32 27.27
N LYS A 233 18.72 -20.52 28.01
CA LYS A 233 19.36 -20.94 29.25
C LYS A 233 18.33 -21.39 30.30
N GLU A 234 17.18 -20.72 30.38
CA GLU A 234 16.04 -21.10 31.24
C GLU A 234 15.26 -22.31 30.70
N GLY A 235 15.72 -22.99 29.65
CA GLY A 235 15.11 -24.21 29.10
C GLY A 235 14.09 -23.97 27.96
N ASN A 236 13.94 -22.74 27.46
CA ASN A 236 12.99 -22.47 26.37
C ASN A 236 13.56 -22.88 25.00
N THR A 237 13.05 -23.99 24.46
CA THR A 237 13.48 -24.57 23.17
C THR A 237 12.50 -24.31 22.02
N ARG A 238 11.57 -23.34 22.15
CA ARG A 238 10.62 -23.03 21.06
C ARG A 238 11.36 -22.71 19.75
N PRO A 239 10.84 -23.09 18.57
CA PRO A 239 11.52 -22.90 17.29
C PRO A 239 11.95 -21.44 17.02
N ARG A 240 11.14 -20.48 17.49
CA ARG A 240 11.46 -19.05 17.39
C ARG A 240 12.71 -18.69 18.19
N VAL A 241 12.91 -19.24 19.39
CA VAL A 241 14.11 -19.03 20.22
C VAL A 241 15.31 -19.74 19.59
N MET A 242 15.14 -21.01 19.20
CA MET A 242 16.21 -21.81 18.59
C MET A 242 16.78 -21.20 17.31
N ARG A 243 15.97 -20.51 16.51
CA ARG A 243 16.46 -19.74 15.36
C ARG A 243 17.50 -18.67 15.75
N PHE A 244 17.29 -17.99 16.88
CA PHE A 244 18.25 -17.02 17.40
C PHE A 244 19.45 -17.70 18.04
N VAL A 245 19.26 -18.82 18.76
CA VAL A 245 20.36 -19.60 19.34
C VAL A 245 21.30 -20.09 18.23
N GLY A 246 20.76 -20.73 17.20
CA GLY A 246 21.56 -21.17 16.05
C GLY A 246 22.32 -20.00 15.42
N ARG A 247 21.67 -18.84 15.23
CA ARG A 247 22.33 -17.63 14.75
C ARG A 247 23.44 -17.15 15.69
N ALA A 248 23.27 -17.28 16.99
CA ALA A 248 24.27 -16.89 17.97
C ALA A 248 25.51 -17.78 17.87
N PHE A 249 25.38 -19.07 17.57
CA PHE A 249 26.51 -20.01 17.47
C PHE A 249 27.03 -20.21 16.03
N LEU A 250 26.49 -19.50 15.04
CA LEU A 250 27.02 -19.53 13.68
C LEU A 250 28.52 -19.17 13.67
N GLY A 251 29.31 -20.06 13.07
CA GLY A 251 30.75 -19.90 12.91
C GLY A 251 31.58 -20.16 14.17
N THR A 252 31.00 -20.68 15.26
CA THR A 252 31.79 -21.08 16.44
C THR A 252 32.26 -22.54 16.42
N GLY A 253 31.80 -23.34 15.46
CA GLY A 253 32.11 -24.78 15.39
C GLY A 253 31.41 -25.65 16.44
N VAL A 254 30.57 -25.05 17.29
CA VAL A 254 29.84 -25.72 18.38
C VAL A 254 28.61 -26.42 17.80
N SER A 255 28.42 -27.70 18.14
CA SER A 255 27.26 -28.48 17.71
C SER A 255 25.99 -28.05 18.45
N PRO A 256 24.78 -28.17 17.86
CA PRO A 256 23.53 -27.85 18.54
C PRO A 256 23.31 -28.58 19.88
N GLN A 257 23.90 -29.77 20.05
CA GLN A 257 23.85 -30.55 21.29
C GLN A 257 24.67 -29.91 22.43
N GLU A 258 25.71 -29.14 22.08
CA GLU A 258 26.64 -28.49 23.01
C GLU A 258 26.21 -27.05 23.35
N TYR A 259 25.18 -26.52 22.69
CA TYR A 259 24.66 -25.17 22.95
C TYR A 259 24.34 -24.92 24.43
N PRO A 260 23.71 -25.84 25.19
CA PRO A 260 23.44 -25.63 26.61
C PRO A 260 24.71 -25.41 27.44
N SER A 261 25.79 -26.14 27.13
CA SER A 261 27.06 -26.06 27.85
C SER A 261 27.79 -24.75 27.59
N HIS A 262 27.69 -24.20 26.37
CA HIS A 262 28.39 -22.97 25.96
C HIS A 262 27.51 -21.70 25.99
N VAL A 263 26.23 -21.79 26.38
CA VAL A 263 25.31 -20.64 26.35
C VAL A 263 25.80 -19.48 27.22
N VAL A 264 26.36 -19.77 28.39
CA VAL A 264 26.81 -18.76 29.36
C VAL A 264 28.00 -17.99 28.79
N GLU A 265 29.03 -18.70 28.36
CA GLU A 265 30.20 -18.12 27.70
C GLU A 265 29.81 -17.28 26.49
N ARG A 266 28.83 -17.78 25.70
CA ARG A 266 28.36 -17.06 24.52
C ARG A 266 27.63 -15.77 24.87
N ILE A 267 26.83 -15.76 25.94
CA ILE A 267 26.18 -14.55 26.45
C ILE A 267 27.23 -13.52 26.85
N ASP A 268 28.24 -13.93 27.61
CA ASP A 268 29.25 -13.01 28.13
C ASP A 268 30.14 -12.43 27.01
N PHE A 269 30.52 -13.25 26.02
CA PHE A 269 31.18 -12.76 24.82
C PHE A 269 30.36 -11.69 24.07
N LEU A 270 29.05 -11.87 23.95
CA LEU A 270 28.17 -10.89 23.30
C LEU A 270 28.01 -9.62 24.14
N LYS A 271 27.98 -9.72 25.47
CA LYS A 271 27.99 -8.55 26.37
C LYS A 271 29.27 -7.74 26.21
N GLN A 272 30.44 -8.40 26.16
CA GLN A 272 31.73 -7.72 25.91
C GLN A 272 31.72 -6.96 24.58
N LYS A 273 31.18 -7.56 23.51
CA LYS A 273 31.01 -6.88 22.21
C LYS A 273 30.10 -5.67 22.30
N VAL A 274 28.95 -5.77 22.99
CA VAL A 274 28.05 -4.63 23.21
C VAL A 274 28.76 -3.51 23.96
N TYR A 275 29.51 -3.84 25.01
CA TYR A 275 30.29 -2.86 25.77
C TYR A 275 31.32 -2.14 24.90
N ALA A 276 32.07 -2.88 24.08
CA ALA A 276 33.07 -2.32 23.15
C ALA A 276 32.45 -1.44 22.06
N TRP A 277 31.23 -1.76 21.58
CA TRP A 277 30.52 -0.89 20.64
C TRP A 277 29.96 0.35 21.33
N ALA A 278 29.44 0.22 22.55
CA ALA A 278 28.91 1.34 23.32
C ALA A 278 29.99 2.33 23.77
N SER A 279 31.20 1.85 24.09
CA SER A 279 32.34 2.73 24.39
C SER A 279 32.75 3.57 23.18
N ARG A 280 32.57 3.04 21.96
CA ARG A 280 32.87 3.74 20.70
C ARG A 280 31.87 4.84 20.34
N ILE A 281 30.66 4.82 20.89
CA ILE A 281 29.67 5.90 20.76
C ILE A 281 29.90 7.01 21.80
N ARG A 282 30.46 6.67 22.97
CA ARG A 282 30.73 7.62 24.05
C ARG A 282 32.00 8.47 23.85
N ARG A 283 32.88 8.06 22.94
CA ARG A 283 34.04 8.84 22.51
C ARG A 283 33.62 9.82 21.43
#